data_AF-A0A392PEJ4-F1
#
_entry.id   AF-A0A392PEJ4-F1
#
_cell.length_a   1.000
_cell.length_b   1.000
_cell.length_c   1.000
_cell.angle_alpha   90.00
_cell.angle_beta   90.00
_cell.angle_gamma   90.00
#
_symmetry.space_group_name_H-M   'P 1'
#
loop_
_entity.id
_entity.type
_entity.pdbx_description
1 polymer ?
#
loop_
_entity_poly.entity_id
_entity_poly.type
_entity_poly.pdbx_seq_one_letter_code
_entity_poly.pdbx_strand_id
1 'polypeptide(L)'
;MSGMHDVFHISQLRKFVPDSSVTIDLDSIELEPNMTFQPQPVQIVDRDVRNLRNRSIPVVKVVWEGSPDGEATWELESEMLK
;
A
#
# COMPACT_ATOMS: atom_id res chain seq x y z
N MET A 1 -13.08 -31.94 26.51
CA MET A 1 -12.55 -30.79 25.74
C MET A 1 -13.23 -30.81 24.39
N SER A 2 -14.33 -30.06 24.23
CA SER A 2 -14.98 -29.90 22.93
C SER A 2 -15.40 -28.45 22.83
N GLY A 3 -14.70 -27.69 22.00
CA GLY A 3 -14.88 -26.24 21.93
C GLY A 3 -14.02 -25.53 20.87
N MET A 4 -13.34 -26.26 19.99
CA MET A 4 -12.77 -25.69 18.77
C MET A 4 -13.63 -26.14 17.60
N HIS A 5 -14.43 -25.20 17.09
CA HIS A 5 -15.03 -25.35 15.77
C HIS A 5 -14.00 -24.88 14.75
N ASP A 6 -13.76 -25.69 13.72
CA ASP A 6 -12.91 -25.33 12.59
C ASP A 6 -13.70 -24.36 11.70
N VAL A 7 -13.69 -23.07 12.06
CA VAL A 7 -14.41 -22.01 11.36
C VAL A 7 -13.38 -21.12 10.65
N PHE A 8 -13.39 -21.18 9.33
CA PHE A 8 -12.68 -20.24 8.50
C PHE A 8 -13.52 -18.97 8.31
N HIS A 9 -12.96 -17.82 8.68
CA HIS A 9 -13.53 -16.53 8.30
C HIS A 9 -13.11 -16.20 6.87
N ILE A 10 -14.07 -16.21 5.94
CA ILE A 10 -13.86 -15.71 4.57
C ILE A 10 -14.38 -14.28 4.54
N SER A 11 -13.47 -13.30 4.51
CA SER A 11 -13.85 -11.92 4.23
C SER A 11 -14.17 -11.80 2.74
N GLN A 12 -15.43 -11.51 2.40
CA GLN A 12 -15.80 -11.20 1.01
C GLN A 12 -15.26 -9.81 0.66
N LEU A 13 -14.19 -9.77 -0.15
CA LEU A 13 -13.71 -8.53 -0.74
C LEU A 13 -14.78 -7.99 -1.69
N ARG A 14 -15.21 -6.74 -1.47
CA ARG A 14 -16.11 -6.06 -2.40
C ARG A 14 -15.33 -5.71 -3.66
N LYS A 15 -15.89 -6.08 -4.82
CA LYS A 15 -15.38 -5.62 -6.12
C LYS A 15 -15.51 -4.10 -6.18
N PHE A 16 -14.40 -3.41 -6.43
CA PHE A 16 -14.44 -2.00 -6.77
C PHE A 16 -15.13 -1.84 -8.13
N VAL A 17 -16.20 -1.05 -8.16
CA VAL A 17 -16.87 -0.64 -9.39
C VAL A 17 -16.49 0.83 -9.59
N PRO A 18 -15.62 1.14 -10.58
CA PRO A 18 -15.26 2.52 -10.86
C PRO A 18 -16.52 3.31 -11.18
N ASP A 19 -16.67 4.50 -10.61
CA ASP A 19 -17.65 5.44 -11.14
C ASP A 19 -17.19 5.84 -12.55
N SER A 20 -18.11 5.95 -13.49
CA SER A 20 -17.85 6.35 -14.87
C SER A 20 -17.16 7.71 -15.01
N SER A 21 -17.18 8.53 -13.93
CA SER A 21 -16.44 9.80 -13.83
C SER A 21 -14.99 9.66 -13.38
N VAL A 22 -14.57 8.49 -12.88
CA VAL A 22 -13.19 8.22 -12.50
C VAL A 22 -12.44 7.78 -13.76
N THR A 23 -12.04 8.76 -14.57
CA THR A 23 -11.09 8.53 -15.65
C THR A 23 -9.71 8.36 -15.03
N ILE A 24 -9.21 7.12 -15.00
CA ILE A 24 -7.80 6.86 -14.75
C ILE A 24 -7.07 7.28 -16.02
N ASP A 25 -6.24 8.31 -15.92
CA ASP A 25 -5.39 8.73 -17.03
C ASP A 25 -4.27 7.71 -17.20
N LEU A 26 -4.49 6.77 -18.13
CA LEU A 26 -3.51 5.73 -18.45
C LEU A 26 -2.37 6.27 -19.32
N ASP A 27 -2.55 7.44 -19.95
CA ASP A 27 -1.54 8.04 -20.83
C ASP A 27 -0.35 8.58 -20.04
N SER A 28 -0.51 8.84 -18.73
CA SER A 28 0.58 9.28 -17.84
C SER A 28 1.40 8.16 -17.21
N ILE A 29 1.03 6.88 -17.40
CA ILE A 29 1.73 5.75 -16.77
C ILE A 29 2.81 5.23 -17.71
N GLU A 30 4.06 5.62 -17.46
CA GLU A 30 5.21 5.06 -18.15
C GLU A 30 5.48 3.62 -17.66
N LEU A 31 5.02 2.64 -18.43
CA LEU A 31 5.31 1.24 -18.19
C LEU A 31 6.63 0.83 -18.82
N GLU A 32 7.40 0.02 -18.11
CA GLU A 32 8.53 -0.67 -18.71
C GLU A 32 8.06 -1.68 -19.77
N PRO A 33 8.93 -2.10 -20.73
CA PRO A 33 8.58 -3.08 -21.76
C PRO A 33 8.06 -4.42 -21.22
N ASN A 34 8.36 -4.73 -19.97
CA ASN A 34 7.91 -5.91 -19.23
C ASN A 34 6.53 -5.72 -18.56
N MET A 35 5.82 -4.62 -18.86
CA MET A 35 4.54 -4.21 -18.25
C MET A 35 4.62 -3.95 -16.74
N THR A 36 5.81 -3.66 -16.20
CA THR A 36 5.95 -3.24 -14.81
C THR A 36 5.87 -1.73 -14.69
N PHE A 37 5.25 -1.28 -13.61
CA PHE A 37 5.29 0.10 -13.14
C PHE A 37 6.06 0.10 -11.82
N GLN A 38 7.09 0.93 -11.73
CA GLN A 38 7.85 1.13 -10.49
C GLN A 38 7.73 2.60 -10.11
N PRO A 39 6.76 2.97 -9.27
CA PRO A 39 6.60 4.35 -8.85
C PRO A 39 7.81 4.80 -8.03
N GLN A 40 8.26 6.03 -8.27
CA GLN A 40 9.34 6.62 -7.48
C GLN A 40 8.78 7.25 -6.20
N PRO A 41 9.47 7.12 -5.05
CA PRO A 41 9.06 7.80 -3.83
C PRO A 41 9.31 9.30 -3.98
N VAL A 42 8.25 10.10 -3.88
CA VAL A 42 8.32 11.55 -4.05
C VAL A 42 8.64 12.23 -2.72
N GLN A 43 7.98 11.82 -1.64
CA GLN A 43 8.11 12.48 -0.35
C GLN A 43 7.80 11.54 0.82
N ILE A 44 8.61 11.62 1.89
CA ILE A 44 8.25 11.07 3.19
C ILE A 44 7.46 12.14 3.96
N VAL A 45 6.20 11.82 4.29
CA VAL A 45 5.28 12.75 4.96
C VAL A 45 5.12 12.49 6.46
N ASP A 46 5.50 11.30 6.93
CA ASP A 46 5.42 10.95 8.36
C ASP A 46 6.38 9.81 8.73
N ARG A 47 6.63 9.61 10.03
CA ARG A 47 7.43 8.51 10.58
C ARG A 47 6.77 7.95 11.83
N ASP A 48 6.81 6.63 11.99
CA ASP A 48 6.27 5.95 13.17
C ASP A 48 7.08 4.68 13.50
N VAL A 49 6.87 4.13 14.69
CA VAL A 49 7.46 2.86 15.12
C VAL A 49 6.34 1.88 15.46
N ARG A 50 6.16 0.87 14.60
CA ARG A 50 5.23 -0.22 14.86
C ARG A 50 5.78 -1.17 15.91
N ASN A 51 5.19 -1.14 17.10
CA ASN A 51 5.51 -2.06 18.18
C ASN A 51 4.70 -3.35 18.05
N LEU A 52 5.41 -4.46 17.82
CA LEU A 52 4.88 -5.83 17.87
C LEU A 52 5.22 -6.46 19.22
N ARG A 53 4.71 -7.67 19.47
CA ARG A 53 4.93 -8.39 20.74
C ARG A 53 6.40 -8.60 21.10
N ASN A 54 7.29 -8.72 20.11
CA ASN A 54 8.70 -9.07 20.30
C ASN A 54 9.70 -8.10 19.64
N ARG A 55 9.23 -7.08 18.91
CA ARG A 55 10.12 -6.14 18.21
C ARG A 55 9.41 -4.84 17.87
N SER A 56 10.20 -3.80 17.67
CA SER A 56 9.77 -2.50 17.18
C SER A 56 10.31 -2.29 15.77
N ILE A 57 9.47 -1.84 14.85
CA ILE A 57 9.81 -1.67 13.43
C ILE A 57 9.59 -0.20 13.04
N PRO A 58 10.66 0.54 12.72
CA PRO A 58 10.54 1.88 12.15
C PRO A 58 9.91 1.84 10.75
N VAL A 59 8.90 2.66 10.54
CA VAL A 59 8.18 2.80 9.27
C VAL A 59 8.04 4.27 8.91
N VAL A 60 8.00 4.55 7.61
CA VAL A 60 7.84 5.90 7.07
C VAL A 60 6.63 5.94 6.14
N LYS A 61 5.88 7.03 6.17
CA LYS A 61 4.74 7.25 5.28
C LYS A 61 5.23 7.93 4.00
N VAL A 62 5.07 7.27 2.86
CA VAL A 62 5.64 7.67 1.56
C VAL A 62 4.52 8.02 0.59
N VAL A 63 4.64 9.20 -0.03
CA VAL A 63 3.88 9.62 -1.20
C VAL A 63 4.65 9.19 -2.43
N TRP A 64 3.95 8.63 -3.42
CA TRP A 64 4.53 8.05 -4.62
C TRP A 64 4.22 8.90 -5.85
N GLU A 65 5.06 8.80 -6.87
CA GLU A 65 4.79 9.44 -8.15
C GLU A 65 3.49 8.90 -8.76
N GLY A 66 2.61 9.81 -9.18
CA GLY A 66 1.30 9.45 -9.73
C GLY A 66 0.27 8.97 -8.71
N SER A 67 0.56 8.98 -7.41
CA SER A 67 -0.46 8.66 -6.40
C SER A 67 -1.54 9.75 -6.33
N PRO A 68 -2.83 9.40 -6.18
CA PRO A 68 -3.88 10.38 -5.96
C PRO A 68 -3.61 11.29 -4.75
N ASP A 69 -4.14 12.51 -4.79
CA ASP A 69 -3.96 13.47 -3.71
C ASP A 69 -4.41 12.90 -2.35
N GLY A 70 -3.49 12.92 -1.39
CA GLY A 70 -3.74 12.41 -0.03
C GLY A 70 -3.55 10.90 0.14
N GLU A 71 -3.20 10.16 -0.92
CA GLU A 71 -2.80 8.76 -0.83
C GLU A 71 -1.31 8.62 -0.52
N ALA A 72 -0.99 7.67 0.36
CA ALA A 72 0.38 7.34 0.76
C ALA A 72 0.41 5.96 1.42
N THR A 73 1.54 5.26 1.32
CA THR A 73 1.74 3.94 1.96
C THR A 73 2.73 4.03 3.12
N TRP A 74 2.72 3.04 4.01
CA TRP A 74 3.71 2.91 5.08
C TRP A 74 4.74 1.86 4.69
N GLU A 75 5.98 2.30 4.48
CA GLU A 75 7.11 1.44 4.10
C GLU A 75 8.12 1.30 5.23
N LEU A 76 8.96 0.27 5.15
CA LEU A 76 10.07 0.12 6.09
C LEU A 76 11.06 1.26 5.90
N GLU A 77 11.47 1.89 7.00
CA GLU A 77 12.44 3.00 6.95
C GLU A 77 13.76 2.57 6.30
N SER A 78 14.19 1.32 6.53
CA SER A 78 15.42 0.75 5.96
C SER A 78 15.39 0.55 4.44
N GLU A 79 14.20 0.48 3.83
CA GLU A 79 14.07 0.31 2.38
C GLU A 79 14.11 1.65 1.65
N MET A 80 13.69 2.72 2.34
CA MET A 80 13.59 4.08 1.78
C MET A 80 14.82 4.95 2.05
N LEU A 81 15.48 4.76 3.20
CA LEU A 81 16.67 5.52 3.62
C LEU A 81 17.92 4.65 3.48
N LYS A 82 18.41 4.47 2.25
CA LYS A 82 19.74 3.88 1.98
C LYS A 82 20.82 4.95 1.93
#